data_AF-A0A1G4SI21-F1
#
_entry.id   AF-A0A1G4SI21-F1
#
_cell.length_a   1.000
_cell.length_b   1.000
_cell.length_c   1.000
_cell.angle_alpha   90.00
_cell.angle_beta   90.00
_cell.angle_gamma   90.00
#
_symmetry.space_group_name_H-M   'P 1'
#
loop_
_entity.id
_entity.type
_entity.pdbx_description
1 polymer ?
#
loop_
_entity_poly.entity_id
_entity_poly.type
_entity_poly.pdbx_seq_one_letter_code
_entity_poly.pdbx_strand_id
1 'polypeptide(L)'
;MSTILNFIKKEIVLVIAFLLAVISAVYIHPDLSYLSYIDFRTLSILLSLMLTMAGLQKLSLFRQIGSFLVDKAHSIRSVALIFILLNFFFSMIITNDVALITFVPFTIVTLNLAKRSDLLIITIVLETIAANLGSMLTPLGNPQNLYLYSRSGMSFFSFIKLMLPYSILSLLLLIVCCFMLIQTSPLDPCEAFHKKRSKKEKLLLILYFATFIVALLVVLRILPYYVGLLLILLPVVLFDRSILKKPDYSLLLTFVFLFIFIGNIKRIPAVHQLLLQIIKGHEVGLSVLLSQFISNVPCAILCSGFTDQTASLIIGTNLGGLGTLIASMASLISFKQYGFTAQAKRGKYILVFTIANVLFLAVMLLAHTLLLS
;
A
#
# COMPACT_ATOMS: atom_id res chain seq x y z
N MET A 1 8.24 24.36 -18.71
CA MET A 1 7.02 24.52 -17.88
C MET A 1 6.13 23.27 -17.85
N SER A 2 5.83 22.62 -18.99
CA SER A 2 4.97 21.41 -19.04
C SER A 2 5.50 20.21 -18.23
N THR A 3 6.82 19.97 -18.25
CA THR A 3 7.44 18.87 -17.49
C THR A 3 7.32 19.05 -15.98
N ILE A 4 7.48 20.27 -15.48
CA ILE A 4 7.38 20.60 -14.04
C ILE A 4 5.92 20.47 -13.58
N LEU A 5 4.97 21.02 -14.34
CA LEU A 5 3.54 20.89 -14.05
C LEU A 5 3.09 19.42 -14.06
N ASN A 6 3.61 18.61 -14.98
CA ASN A 6 3.31 17.18 -15.02
C ASN A 6 3.91 16.42 -13.83
N PHE A 7 5.12 16.80 -13.39
CA PHE A 7 5.72 16.23 -12.18
C PHE A 7 4.90 16.57 -10.94
N ILE A 8 4.52 17.85 -10.76
CA ILE A 8 3.70 18.30 -9.61
C ILE A 8 2.36 17.56 -9.55
N LYS A 9 1.69 17.40 -10.69
CA LYS A 9 0.42 16.66 -10.75
C LYS A 9 0.59 15.17 -10.42
N LYS A 10 1.76 14.60 -10.74
CA LYS A 10 2.03 13.18 -10.50
C LYS A 10 2.40 12.92 -9.04
N GLU A 11 3.20 13.80 -8.44
CA GLU A 11 3.81 13.64 -7.13
C GLU A 11 3.33 14.71 -6.13
N ILE A 12 2.01 14.99 -6.12
CA ILE A 12 1.44 16.09 -5.32
C ILE A 12 1.75 15.95 -3.82
N VAL A 13 1.74 14.73 -3.30
CA VAL A 13 2.04 14.43 -1.89
C VAL A 13 3.49 14.79 -1.54
N LEU A 14 4.43 14.44 -2.42
CA LEU A 14 5.84 14.79 -2.26
C LEU A 14 6.04 16.31 -2.28
N VAL A 15 5.37 17.01 -3.20
CA VAL A 15 5.46 18.48 -3.31
C VAL A 15 4.92 19.15 -2.05
N ILE A 16 3.76 18.70 -1.55
CA ILE A 16 3.19 19.23 -0.30
C ILE A 16 4.13 18.97 0.88
N ALA A 17 4.65 17.74 1.02
CA ALA A 17 5.60 17.40 2.08
C ALA A 17 6.87 18.27 2.01
N PHE A 18 7.42 18.48 0.82
CA PHE A 18 8.56 19.36 0.59
C PHE A 18 8.26 20.81 1.00
N LEU A 19 7.14 21.37 0.56
CA LEU A 19 6.75 22.74 0.92
C LEU A 19 6.57 22.91 2.43
N LEU A 20 5.91 21.96 3.09
CA LEU A 20 5.75 21.96 4.55
C LEU A 20 7.11 21.89 5.26
N ALA A 21 8.02 21.03 4.80
CA ALA A 21 9.37 20.94 5.33
C ALA A 21 10.14 22.27 5.18
N VAL A 22 10.11 22.88 3.99
CA VAL A 22 10.81 24.15 3.72
C VAL A 22 10.21 25.29 4.54
N ILE A 23 8.89 25.45 4.55
CA ILE A 23 8.22 26.50 5.32
C ILE A 23 8.53 26.36 6.80
N SER A 24 8.44 25.15 7.35
CA SER A 24 8.77 24.91 8.77
C SER A 24 10.25 25.15 9.09
N ALA A 25 11.16 24.89 8.15
CA ALA A 25 12.61 25.15 8.31
C ALA A 25 12.97 26.64 8.27
N VAL A 26 12.11 27.50 7.75
CA VAL A 26 12.24 28.97 7.88
C VAL A 26 12.02 29.40 9.33
N TYR A 27 11.08 28.76 10.05
CA TYR A 27 10.80 29.05 11.46
C TYR A 27 11.78 28.36 12.42
N ILE A 28 12.13 27.10 12.14
CA ILE A 28 13.08 26.31 12.92
C ILE A 28 14.31 26.08 12.06
N HIS A 29 15.36 26.87 12.24
CA HIS A 29 16.54 26.75 11.38
C HIS A 29 17.21 25.36 11.48
N PRO A 30 17.73 24.82 10.35
CA PRO A 30 18.46 23.56 10.35
C PRO A 30 19.64 23.55 11.32
N ASP A 31 19.68 22.52 12.18
CA ASP A 31 20.77 22.23 13.10
C ASP A 31 21.16 20.74 13.01
N LEU A 32 22.14 20.30 13.81
CA LEU A 32 22.58 18.90 13.83
C LEU A 32 21.47 17.90 14.22
N SER A 33 20.43 18.36 14.92
CA SER A 33 19.33 17.48 15.33
C SER A 33 18.45 17.04 14.16
N TYR A 34 18.50 17.72 13.02
CA TYR A 34 17.69 17.33 11.86
C TYR A 34 18.00 15.89 11.42
N LEU A 35 19.24 15.44 11.62
CA LEU A 35 19.63 14.05 11.35
C LEU A 35 18.89 13.06 12.25
N SER A 36 18.54 13.44 13.49
CA SER A 36 17.79 12.57 14.41
C SER A 36 16.28 12.55 14.12
N TYR A 37 15.77 13.47 13.30
CA TYR A 37 14.38 13.42 12.84
C TYR A 37 14.14 12.27 11.87
N ILE A 38 15.15 11.94 11.07
CA ILE A 38 15.02 10.98 9.97
C ILE A 38 15.11 9.55 10.52
N ASP A 39 14.04 8.78 10.35
CA ASP A 39 14.04 7.35 10.65
C ASP A 39 14.72 6.55 9.51
N PHE A 40 16.05 6.50 9.57
CA PHE A 40 16.87 5.74 8.62
C PHE A 40 16.55 4.25 8.60
N ARG A 41 16.07 3.69 9.72
CA ARG A 41 15.67 2.30 9.79
C ARG A 41 14.46 2.07 8.89
N THR A 42 13.40 2.86 9.05
CA THR A 42 12.19 2.74 8.23
C THR A 42 12.52 2.93 6.75
N LEU A 43 13.31 3.95 6.40
CA LEU A 43 13.72 4.19 5.00
C LEU A 43 14.52 3.03 4.41
N SER A 44 15.45 2.45 5.18
CA SER A 44 16.26 1.31 4.74
C SER A 44 15.41 0.07 4.48
N ILE A 45 14.43 -0.19 5.35
CA ILE A 45 13.52 -1.33 5.19
C ILE A 45 12.60 -1.12 3.99
N LEU A 46 12.01 0.08 3.84
CA LEU A 46 11.16 0.41 2.68
C LEU A 46 11.92 0.20 1.37
N LEU A 47 13.13 0.75 1.25
CA LEU A 47 13.96 0.59 0.06
C LEU A 47 14.29 -0.89 -0.20
N SER A 48 14.66 -1.64 0.84
CA SER A 48 14.99 -3.06 0.76
C SER A 48 13.81 -3.91 0.25
N LEU A 49 12.61 -3.65 0.77
CA LEU A 49 11.39 -4.32 0.34
C LEU A 49 11.03 -3.94 -1.09
N MET A 50 11.07 -2.65 -1.44
CA MET A 50 10.78 -2.17 -2.80
C MET A 50 11.71 -2.79 -3.84
N LEU A 51 13.03 -2.84 -3.58
CA LEU A 51 14.01 -3.45 -4.49
C LEU A 51 13.72 -4.94 -4.68
N THR A 52 13.50 -5.65 -3.58
CA THR A 52 13.21 -7.09 -3.60
C THR A 52 11.91 -7.37 -4.36
N MET A 53 10.84 -6.64 -4.04
CA MET A 53 9.53 -6.82 -4.68
C MET A 53 9.57 -6.46 -6.16
N ALA A 54 10.25 -5.39 -6.54
CA ALA A 54 10.45 -5.03 -7.94
C ALA A 54 11.19 -6.13 -8.72
N GLY A 55 12.17 -6.79 -8.09
CA GLY A 55 12.87 -7.95 -8.65
C GLY A 55 11.94 -9.14 -8.90
N LEU A 56 11.18 -9.55 -7.88
CA LEU A 56 10.20 -10.65 -8.00
C LEU A 56 9.12 -10.34 -9.04
N GLN A 57 8.64 -9.09 -9.08
CA GLN A 57 7.63 -8.62 -10.03
C GLN A 57 8.18 -8.61 -11.47
N LYS A 58 9.42 -8.15 -11.68
CA LYS A 58 10.10 -8.18 -13.00
C LYS A 58 10.16 -9.60 -13.58
N LEU A 59 10.32 -10.61 -12.72
CA LEU A 59 10.34 -12.02 -13.11
C LEU A 59 8.94 -12.61 -13.36
N SER A 60 7.89 -11.80 -13.23
CA SER A 60 6.48 -12.16 -13.46
C SER A 60 6.00 -13.35 -12.63
N LEU A 61 6.60 -13.59 -11.45
CA LEU A 61 6.25 -14.72 -10.59
C LEU A 61 4.77 -14.68 -10.19
N PHE A 62 4.33 -13.52 -9.71
CA PHE A 62 2.95 -13.31 -9.24
C PHE A 62 1.93 -13.47 -10.36
N ARG A 63 2.25 -13.01 -11.57
CA ARG A 63 1.38 -13.18 -12.75
C ARG A 63 1.23 -14.65 -13.16
N GLN A 64 2.30 -15.44 -13.05
CA GLN A 64 2.21 -16.88 -13.32
C GLN A 64 1.33 -17.61 -12.30
N ILE A 65 1.48 -17.28 -11.01
CA ILE A 65 0.61 -17.85 -9.96
C ILE A 65 -0.84 -17.46 -10.24
N GLY A 66 -1.09 -16.19 -10.56
CA GLY A 66 -2.42 -15.71 -10.91
C GLY A 66 -3.02 -16.46 -12.10
N SER A 67 -2.24 -16.65 -13.17
CA SER A 67 -2.71 -17.40 -14.35
C SER A 67 -3.06 -18.83 -14.00
N PHE A 68 -2.19 -19.52 -13.27
CA PHE A 68 -2.44 -20.90 -12.86
C PHE A 68 -3.73 -21.06 -12.02
N LEU A 69 -4.07 -20.06 -11.20
CA LEU A 69 -5.33 -20.07 -10.45
C LEU A 69 -6.53 -19.76 -11.35
N VAL A 70 -6.40 -18.79 -12.26
CA VAL A 70 -7.44 -18.44 -13.24
C VAL A 70 -7.74 -19.61 -14.19
N ASP A 71 -6.74 -20.40 -14.57
CA ASP A 71 -6.91 -21.59 -15.42
C ASP A 71 -7.80 -22.67 -14.76
N LYS A 72 -7.93 -22.64 -13.43
CA LYS A 72 -8.82 -23.52 -12.66
C LYS A 72 -10.22 -22.93 -12.45
N ALA A 73 -10.48 -21.73 -12.94
CA ALA A 73 -11.77 -21.07 -12.75
C ALA A 73 -12.82 -21.61 -13.73
N HIS A 74 -14.02 -21.88 -13.21
CA HIS A 74 -15.13 -22.41 -14.01
C HIS A 74 -16.18 -21.35 -14.40
N SER A 75 -16.04 -20.12 -13.91
CA SER A 75 -16.99 -19.02 -14.19
C SER A 75 -16.29 -17.66 -14.11
N ILE A 76 -16.89 -16.64 -14.73
CA ILE A 76 -16.39 -15.26 -14.62
C ILE A 76 -16.37 -14.76 -13.17
N ARG A 77 -17.32 -15.21 -12.35
CA ARG A 77 -17.38 -14.86 -10.92
C ARG A 77 -16.18 -15.46 -10.20
N SER A 78 -15.83 -16.72 -10.50
CA SER A 78 -14.65 -17.37 -9.95
C SER A 78 -13.37 -16.63 -10.34
N VAL A 79 -13.25 -16.17 -11.60
CA VAL A 79 -12.11 -15.35 -12.05
C VAL A 79 -12.02 -14.03 -11.29
N ALA A 80 -13.13 -13.29 -11.18
CA ALA A 80 -13.16 -12.04 -10.44
C ALA A 80 -12.81 -12.25 -8.96
N LEU A 81 -13.36 -13.29 -8.33
CA LEU A 81 -13.06 -13.66 -6.95
C LEU A 81 -11.57 -14.01 -6.78
N ILE A 82 -10.99 -14.77 -7.71
CA ILE A 82 -9.56 -15.09 -7.68
C ILE A 82 -8.72 -13.82 -7.71
N PHE A 83 -9.03 -12.84 -8.57
CA PHE A 83 -8.26 -11.60 -8.60
C PHE A 83 -8.43 -10.74 -7.35
N ILE A 84 -9.66 -10.68 -6.80
CA ILE A 84 -9.93 -10.01 -5.51
C ILE A 84 -9.09 -10.66 -4.39
N LEU A 85 -9.11 -11.99 -4.30
CA LEU A 85 -8.36 -12.75 -3.31
C LEU A 85 -6.85 -12.67 -3.52
N LEU A 86 -6.38 -12.67 -4.78
CA LEU A 86 -4.97 -12.44 -5.11
C LEU A 86 -4.51 -11.09 -4.58
N ASN A 87 -5.25 -10.01 -4.85
CA ASN A 87 -4.94 -8.69 -4.30
C ASN A 87 -5.00 -8.68 -2.77
N PHE A 88 -5.97 -9.36 -2.17
CA PHE A 88 -6.09 -9.47 -0.71
C PHE A 88 -4.87 -10.15 -0.07
N PHE A 89 -4.53 -11.36 -0.51
CA PHE A 89 -3.46 -12.14 0.13
C PHE A 89 -2.06 -11.68 -0.28
N PHE A 90 -1.83 -11.32 -1.54
CA PHE A 90 -0.49 -10.87 -1.95
C PHE A 90 -0.16 -9.50 -1.37
N SER A 91 -1.14 -8.61 -1.20
CA SER A 91 -0.87 -7.30 -0.57
C SER A 91 -0.34 -7.41 0.87
N MET A 92 -0.62 -8.51 1.58
CA MET A 92 -0.02 -8.80 2.90
C MET A 92 1.49 -9.04 2.83
N ILE A 93 2.03 -9.38 1.67
CA ILE A 93 3.42 -9.83 1.50
C ILE A 93 4.24 -8.82 0.70
N ILE A 94 3.67 -8.33 -0.41
CA ILE A 94 4.42 -7.58 -1.44
C ILE A 94 4.09 -6.10 -1.51
N THR A 95 3.23 -5.62 -0.61
CA THR A 95 2.55 -4.32 -0.59
C THR A 95 1.30 -4.20 -1.46
N ASN A 96 0.35 -3.38 -1.02
CA ASN A 96 -0.86 -3.03 -1.75
C ASN A 96 -0.57 -2.42 -3.14
N ASP A 97 0.40 -1.52 -3.25
CA ASP A 97 0.74 -0.86 -4.52
C ASP A 97 1.27 -1.87 -5.55
N VAL A 98 2.21 -2.73 -5.15
CA VAL A 98 2.80 -3.75 -6.02
C VAL A 98 1.74 -4.80 -6.41
N ALA A 99 0.83 -5.16 -5.51
CA ALA A 99 -0.29 -6.05 -5.81
C ALA A 99 -1.18 -5.46 -6.93
N LEU A 100 -1.63 -4.20 -6.79
CA LEU A 100 -2.45 -3.54 -7.81
C LEU A 100 -1.71 -3.35 -9.14
N ILE A 101 -0.43 -2.95 -9.11
CA ILE A 101 0.40 -2.85 -10.32
C ILE A 101 0.49 -4.19 -11.05
N THR A 102 0.49 -5.30 -10.31
CA THR A 102 0.62 -6.65 -10.86
C THR A 102 -0.70 -7.19 -11.39
N PHE A 103 -1.76 -7.15 -10.58
CA PHE A 103 -2.98 -7.92 -10.84
C PHE A 103 -4.03 -7.13 -11.61
N VAL A 104 -4.21 -5.83 -11.36
CA VAL A 104 -5.23 -5.04 -12.07
C VAL A 104 -5.04 -5.05 -13.60
N PRO A 105 -3.82 -4.87 -14.16
CA PRO A 105 -3.64 -4.99 -15.61
C PRO A 105 -3.94 -6.38 -16.12
N PHE A 106 -3.69 -7.41 -15.31
CA PHE A 106 -3.99 -8.79 -15.66
C PHE A 106 -5.52 -9.02 -15.66
N THR A 107 -6.24 -8.53 -14.64
CA THR A 107 -7.71 -8.51 -14.60
C THR A 107 -8.30 -7.83 -15.83
N ILE A 108 -7.76 -6.66 -16.21
CA ILE A 108 -8.21 -5.92 -17.40
C ILE A 108 -8.09 -6.79 -18.65
N VAL A 109 -6.93 -7.42 -18.86
CA VAL A 109 -6.71 -8.30 -20.01
C VAL A 109 -7.65 -9.51 -19.98
N THR A 110 -7.74 -10.21 -18.85
CA THR A 110 -8.56 -11.41 -18.72
C THR A 110 -10.04 -11.13 -18.94
N LEU A 111 -10.60 -10.07 -18.34
CA LEU A 111 -12.02 -9.72 -18.52
C LEU A 111 -12.33 -9.23 -19.93
N ASN A 112 -11.39 -8.54 -20.60
CA ASN A 112 -11.57 -8.15 -22.00
C ASN A 112 -11.54 -9.36 -22.94
N LEU A 113 -10.63 -10.31 -22.73
CA LEU A 113 -10.59 -11.57 -23.51
C LEU A 113 -11.88 -12.38 -23.33
N ALA A 114 -12.41 -12.43 -22.10
CA ALA A 114 -13.69 -13.04 -21.79
C ALA A 114 -14.91 -12.23 -22.28
N LYS A 115 -14.72 -11.10 -23.00
CA LYS A 115 -15.78 -10.18 -23.45
C LYS A 115 -16.69 -9.67 -22.32
N ARG A 116 -16.15 -9.55 -21.11
CA ARG A 116 -16.82 -9.07 -19.89
C ARG A 116 -16.27 -7.74 -19.40
N SER A 117 -16.09 -6.79 -20.33
CA SER A 117 -15.64 -5.44 -20.02
C SER A 117 -16.61 -4.67 -19.10
N ASP A 118 -17.87 -5.12 -19.04
CA ASP A 118 -18.91 -4.62 -18.13
C ASP A 118 -18.54 -4.79 -16.65
N LEU A 119 -17.75 -5.81 -16.33
CA LEU A 119 -17.33 -6.12 -14.95
C LEU A 119 -16.06 -5.38 -14.50
N LEU A 120 -15.33 -4.74 -15.41
CA LEU A 120 -14.04 -4.10 -15.10
C LEU A 120 -14.12 -3.15 -13.91
N ILE A 121 -15.13 -2.27 -13.89
CA ILE A 121 -15.25 -1.27 -12.82
C ILE A 121 -15.42 -1.96 -11.46
N ILE A 122 -16.39 -2.87 -11.35
CA ILE A 122 -16.70 -3.47 -10.05
C ILE A 122 -15.55 -4.36 -9.56
N THR A 123 -14.95 -5.16 -10.45
CA THR A 123 -13.85 -6.03 -10.08
C THR A 123 -12.62 -5.22 -9.64
N ILE A 124 -12.23 -4.18 -10.37
CA ILE A 124 -11.06 -3.36 -10.02
C ILE A 124 -11.30 -2.56 -8.73
N VAL A 125 -12.53 -2.09 -8.49
CA VAL A 125 -12.88 -1.42 -7.22
C VAL A 125 -12.75 -2.39 -6.05
N LEU A 126 -13.28 -3.62 -6.17
CA LEU A 126 -13.15 -4.64 -5.13
C LEU A 126 -11.69 -5.10 -4.95
N GLU A 127 -10.89 -5.19 -6.01
CA GLU A 127 -9.45 -5.44 -5.94
C GLU A 127 -8.71 -4.35 -5.19
N THR A 128 -9.10 -3.09 -5.39
CA THR A 128 -8.49 -1.94 -4.70
C THR A 128 -8.80 -1.98 -3.20
N ILE A 129 -10.06 -2.24 -2.85
CA ILE A 129 -10.48 -2.45 -1.47
C ILE A 129 -9.74 -3.67 -0.88
N ALA A 130 -9.63 -4.75 -1.64
CA ALA A 130 -8.92 -5.96 -1.23
C ALA A 130 -7.42 -5.72 -0.99
N ALA A 131 -6.73 -4.97 -1.85
CA ALA A 131 -5.33 -4.64 -1.66
C ALA A 131 -5.12 -3.75 -0.42
N ASN A 132 -5.95 -2.73 -0.22
CA ASN A 132 -5.86 -1.88 0.97
C ASN A 132 -6.17 -2.68 2.23
N LEU A 133 -7.25 -3.46 2.24
CA LEU A 133 -7.67 -4.18 3.45
C LEU A 133 -6.83 -5.42 3.73
N GLY A 134 -6.40 -6.17 2.72
CA GLY A 134 -5.48 -7.29 2.89
C GLY A 134 -4.14 -6.84 3.46
N SER A 135 -3.59 -5.73 2.94
CA SER A 135 -2.32 -5.18 3.43
C SER A 135 -2.31 -4.77 4.90
N MET A 136 -3.50 -4.59 5.51
CA MET A 136 -3.62 -4.15 6.89
C MET A 136 -3.11 -5.20 7.88
N LEU A 137 -3.15 -6.50 7.52
CA LEU A 137 -2.87 -7.59 8.45
C LEU A 137 -1.39 -7.64 8.89
N THR A 138 -0.47 -7.19 8.04
CA THR A 138 0.97 -7.33 8.28
C THR A 138 1.68 -5.97 8.25
N PRO A 139 2.80 -5.81 8.98
CA PRO A 139 3.64 -4.62 8.88
C PRO A 139 4.18 -4.37 7.48
N LEU A 140 4.41 -5.45 6.72
CA LEU A 140 4.99 -5.41 5.37
C LEU A 140 3.99 -4.94 4.32
N GLY A 141 2.69 -5.05 4.59
CA GLY A 141 1.68 -4.87 3.57
C GLY A 141 1.55 -3.44 3.06
N ASN A 142 1.95 -2.44 3.84
CA ASN A 142 1.97 -1.07 3.35
C ASN A 142 3.00 -0.19 4.10
N PRO A 143 3.41 0.95 3.50
CA PRO A 143 4.46 1.79 4.07
C PRO A 143 4.12 2.37 5.45
N GLN A 144 2.86 2.74 5.69
CA GLN A 144 2.42 3.29 6.98
C GLN A 144 2.48 2.27 8.10
N ASN A 145 2.07 1.02 7.85
CA ASN A 145 2.14 -0.05 8.83
C ASN A 145 3.57 -0.35 9.19
N LEU A 146 4.45 -0.40 8.19
CA LEU A 146 5.87 -0.65 8.43
C LEU A 146 6.48 0.43 9.32
N TYR A 147 6.17 1.70 9.05
CA TYR A 147 6.64 2.82 9.85
C TYR A 147 6.12 2.76 11.30
N LEU A 148 4.81 2.65 11.49
CA LEU A 148 4.19 2.59 12.82
C LEU A 148 4.68 1.35 13.60
N TYR A 149 4.89 0.22 12.91
CA TYR A 149 5.49 -0.98 13.49
C TYR A 149 6.96 -0.78 13.90
N SER A 150 7.77 -0.16 13.05
CA SER A 150 9.17 0.16 13.35
C SER A 150 9.28 1.08 14.58
N ARG A 151 8.39 2.06 14.68
CA ARG A 151 8.34 3.05 15.76
C ARG A 151 7.79 2.52 17.07
N SER A 152 6.72 1.71 17.04
CA SER A 152 5.97 1.30 18.24
C SER A 152 6.70 0.33 19.17
N GLY A 153 7.78 -0.31 18.71
CA GLY A 153 8.39 -1.38 19.51
C GLY A 153 7.62 -2.72 19.47
N MET A 154 6.40 -2.75 18.92
CA MET A 154 5.47 -3.89 18.96
C MET A 154 6.06 -5.17 18.34
N SER A 155 5.66 -6.34 18.86
CA SER A 155 6.00 -7.63 18.26
C SER A 155 5.20 -7.88 16.97
N PHE A 156 5.75 -8.66 16.05
CA PHE A 156 5.06 -9.00 14.79
C PHE A 156 3.71 -9.69 15.05
N PHE A 157 3.65 -10.59 16.03
CA PHE A 157 2.42 -11.30 16.39
C PHE A 157 1.38 -10.37 17.02
N SER A 158 1.80 -9.42 17.86
CA SER A 158 0.90 -8.40 18.42
C SER A 158 0.26 -7.55 17.33
N PHE A 159 1.02 -7.20 16.29
CA PHE A 159 0.51 -6.46 15.14
C PHE A 159 -0.56 -7.27 14.38
N ILE A 160 -0.27 -8.54 14.08
CA ILE A 160 -1.25 -9.43 13.44
C ILE A 160 -2.50 -9.54 14.33
N LYS A 161 -2.34 -9.81 15.62
CA LYS A 161 -3.49 -9.95 16.55
C LYS A 161 -4.37 -8.70 16.59
N LEU A 162 -3.76 -7.51 16.51
CA LEU A 162 -4.47 -6.22 16.45
C LEU A 162 -5.33 -6.11 15.17
N MET A 163 -4.78 -6.49 14.03
CA MET A 163 -5.40 -6.27 12.72
C MET A 163 -6.21 -7.47 12.19
N LEU A 164 -6.03 -8.65 12.78
CA LEU A 164 -6.71 -9.90 12.42
C LEU A 164 -8.24 -9.80 12.39
N PRO A 165 -8.94 -9.23 13.41
CA PRO A 165 -10.41 -9.17 13.36
C PRO A 165 -10.91 -8.32 12.19
N TYR A 166 -10.26 -7.18 11.91
CA TYR A 166 -10.58 -6.33 10.77
C TYR A 166 -10.26 -7.03 9.45
N SER A 167 -9.12 -7.73 9.36
CA SER A 167 -8.75 -8.50 8.17
C SER A 167 -9.75 -9.62 7.86
N ILE A 168 -10.20 -10.38 8.87
CA ILE A 168 -11.21 -11.44 8.67
C ILE A 168 -12.53 -10.83 8.21
N LEU A 169 -12.99 -9.77 8.87
CA LEU A 169 -14.22 -9.07 8.47
C LEU A 169 -14.14 -8.56 7.04
N SER A 170 -13.02 -7.94 6.64
CA SER A 170 -12.83 -7.47 5.25
C SER A 170 -12.90 -8.60 4.23
N LEU A 171 -12.28 -9.75 4.54
CA LEU A 171 -12.29 -10.91 3.65
C LEU A 171 -13.72 -11.42 3.44
N LEU A 172 -14.49 -11.55 4.52
CA LEU A 172 -15.90 -11.97 4.46
C LEU A 172 -16.73 -10.97 3.65
N LEU A 173 -16.60 -9.66 3.89
CA LEU A 173 -17.31 -8.62 3.14
C LEU A 173 -16.95 -8.65 1.65
N LEU A 174 -15.67 -8.81 1.30
CA LEU A 174 -15.23 -8.90 -0.10
C LEU A 174 -15.82 -10.12 -0.81
N ILE A 175 -15.85 -11.28 -0.15
CA ILE A 175 -16.47 -12.48 -0.68
C ILE A 175 -17.96 -12.23 -0.89
N VAL A 176 -18.69 -11.76 0.12
CA VAL A 176 -20.13 -11.47 0.03
C VAL A 176 -20.42 -10.48 -1.10
N CYS A 177 -19.70 -9.36 -1.17
CA CYS A 177 -19.86 -8.39 -2.24
C CYS A 177 -19.57 -8.98 -3.63
N CYS A 178 -18.56 -9.83 -3.76
CA CYS A 178 -18.27 -10.51 -5.03
C CYS A 178 -19.45 -11.41 -5.45
N PHE A 179 -20.03 -12.18 -4.54
CA PHE A 179 -21.17 -13.06 -4.85
C PHE A 179 -22.45 -12.27 -5.16
N MET A 180 -22.68 -11.14 -4.48
CA MET A 180 -23.86 -10.29 -4.70
C MET A 180 -23.78 -9.46 -5.99
N LEU A 181 -22.61 -8.89 -6.29
CA LEU A 181 -22.45 -7.90 -7.36
C LEU A 181 -22.01 -8.51 -8.70
N ILE A 182 -21.43 -9.71 -8.70
CA ILE A 182 -20.93 -10.37 -9.90
C ILE A 182 -21.75 -11.63 -10.19
N GLN A 183 -22.57 -11.56 -11.23
CA GLN A 183 -23.36 -12.70 -11.70
C GLN A 183 -22.46 -13.76 -12.35
N THR A 184 -22.79 -15.03 -12.13
CA THR A 184 -22.08 -16.13 -12.77
C THR A 184 -22.43 -16.16 -14.26
N SER A 185 -21.42 -16.41 -15.08
CA SER A 185 -21.58 -16.70 -16.50
C SER A 185 -20.50 -17.71 -16.91
N PRO A 186 -20.73 -18.46 -18.01
CA PRO A 186 -19.71 -19.31 -18.59
C PRO A 186 -18.43 -18.52 -18.84
N LEU A 187 -17.30 -19.19 -18.65
CA LEU A 187 -15.99 -18.65 -18.97
C LEU A 187 -15.55 -19.25 -20.31
N ASP A 188 -15.27 -18.39 -21.30
CA ASP A 188 -14.54 -18.84 -22.47
C ASP A 188 -13.09 -19.18 -22.05
N PRO A 189 -12.47 -20.23 -22.63
CA PRO A 189 -11.11 -20.61 -22.28
C PRO A 189 -10.15 -19.42 -22.43
N CYS A 190 -9.53 -19.00 -21.33
CA CYS A 190 -8.45 -18.03 -21.37
C CYS A 190 -7.15 -18.75 -21.71
N GLU A 191 -6.34 -18.17 -22.60
CA GLU A 191 -4.99 -18.68 -22.84
C GLU A 191 -4.13 -18.55 -21.57
N ALA A 192 -3.62 -19.68 -21.10
CA ALA A 192 -2.77 -19.73 -19.93
C ALA A 192 -1.44 -18.98 -20.17
N PHE A 193 -1.08 -18.08 -19.24
CA PHE A 193 0.20 -17.37 -19.27
C PHE A 193 1.33 -18.32 -18.86
N HIS A 194 1.91 -19.01 -19.86
CA HIS A 194 3.08 -19.84 -19.68
C HIS A 194 4.37 -19.10 -20.08
N LYS A 195 5.17 -18.71 -19.08
CA LYS A 195 6.51 -18.15 -19.33
C LYS A 195 7.59 -19.18 -18.97
N LYS A 196 8.23 -19.75 -19.99
CA LYS A 196 9.46 -20.54 -19.83
C LYS A 196 10.57 -19.64 -19.30
N ARG A 197 11.19 -20.04 -18.18
CA ARG A 197 12.27 -19.27 -17.55
C ARG A 197 13.63 -19.74 -18.03
N SER A 198 14.47 -18.79 -18.44
CA SER A 198 15.90 -19.02 -18.69
C SER A 198 16.65 -19.39 -17.41
N LYS A 199 17.84 -20.00 -17.54
CA LYS A 199 18.73 -20.29 -16.39
C LYS A 199 19.03 -19.03 -15.56
N LYS A 200 19.27 -17.90 -16.23
CA LYS A 200 19.53 -16.60 -15.60
C LYS A 200 18.33 -16.11 -14.78
N GLU A 201 17.11 -16.21 -15.33
CA GLU A 201 15.89 -15.82 -14.59
C GLU A 201 15.63 -16.70 -13.39
N LYS A 202 15.95 -18.01 -13.45
CA LYS A 202 15.86 -18.90 -12.29
C LYS A 202 16.84 -18.48 -11.19
N LEU A 203 18.08 -18.13 -11.55
CA LEU A 203 19.07 -17.65 -10.58
C LEU A 203 18.65 -16.32 -9.94
N LEU A 204 18.17 -15.36 -10.75
CA LEU A 204 17.64 -14.09 -10.23
C LEU A 204 16.43 -14.32 -9.32
N LEU A 205 15.60 -15.32 -9.60
CA LEU A 205 14.48 -15.66 -8.74
C LEU A 205 14.95 -16.12 -7.36
N ILE A 206 15.93 -17.03 -7.32
CA ILE A 206 16.54 -17.50 -6.07
C ILE A 206 17.16 -16.31 -5.32
N LEU A 207 17.88 -15.44 -6.04
CA LEU A 207 18.46 -14.23 -5.45
C LEU A 207 17.39 -13.36 -4.79
N TYR A 208 16.30 -13.04 -5.50
CA TYR A 208 15.26 -12.18 -4.95
C TYR A 208 14.46 -12.82 -3.82
N PHE A 209 14.29 -14.15 -3.83
CA PHE A 209 13.76 -14.86 -2.68
C PHE A 209 14.71 -14.75 -1.48
N ALA A 210 16.02 -14.93 -1.69
CA ALA A 210 17.01 -14.77 -0.62
C ALA A 210 17.00 -13.34 -0.04
N THR A 211 16.99 -12.31 -0.88
CA THR A 211 16.89 -10.91 -0.43
C THR A 211 15.56 -10.62 0.26
N PHE A 212 14.47 -11.30 -0.13
CA PHE A 212 13.20 -11.20 0.58
C PHE A 212 13.29 -11.76 1.99
N ILE A 213 13.88 -12.94 2.17
CA ILE A 213 14.12 -13.49 3.51
C ILE A 213 14.98 -12.54 4.34
N VAL A 214 16.04 -11.97 3.77
CA VAL A 214 16.86 -10.96 4.46
C VAL A 214 16.00 -9.76 4.89
N ALA A 215 15.14 -9.23 4.00
CA ALA A 215 14.26 -8.11 4.34
C ALA A 215 13.29 -8.48 5.48
N LEU A 216 12.73 -9.70 5.49
CA LEU A 216 11.90 -10.19 6.58
C LEU A 216 12.67 -10.25 7.90
N LEU A 217 13.91 -10.74 7.90
CA LEU A 217 14.74 -10.77 9.11
C LEU A 217 14.99 -9.37 9.68
N VAL A 218 15.14 -8.35 8.81
CA VAL A 218 15.27 -6.96 9.26
C VAL A 218 13.96 -6.44 9.87
N VAL A 219 12.82 -6.72 9.23
CA VAL A 219 11.50 -6.34 9.75
C VAL A 219 11.25 -6.98 11.11
N LEU A 220 11.51 -8.29 11.24
CA LEU A 220 11.40 -9.02 12.50
C LEU A 220 12.43 -8.63 13.55
N ARG A 221 13.31 -7.66 13.25
CA ARG A 221 14.35 -7.13 14.16
C ARG A 221 15.41 -8.16 14.54
N ILE A 222 15.51 -9.25 13.78
CA ILE A 222 16.53 -10.30 13.93
C ILE A 222 17.85 -9.82 13.33
N LEU A 223 17.79 -9.10 12.22
CA LEU A 223 18.96 -8.54 11.54
C LEU A 223 18.95 -7.00 11.63
N PRO A 224 20.09 -6.34 11.94
CA PRO A 224 20.17 -4.89 11.90
C PRO A 224 19.97 -4.35 10.49
N TYR A 225 19.29 -3.20 10.39
CA TYR A 225 18.85 -2.65 9.10
C TYR A 225 19.99 -2.28 8.15
N TYR A 226 21.13 -1.83 8.66
CA TYR A 226 22.29 -1.49 7.83
C TYR A 226 22.94 -2.72 7.20
N VAL A 227 23.01 -3.84 7.93
CA VAL A 227 23.50 -5.12 7.39
C VAL A 227 22.52 -5.65 6.35
N GLY A 228 21.22 -5.65 6.66
CA GLY A 228 20.19 -6.10 5.72
C GLY A 228 20.17 -5.27 4.44
N LEU A 229 20.27 -3.94 4.55
CA LEU A 229 20.35 -3.06 3.39
C LEU A 229 21.57 -3.41 2.52
N LEU A 230 22.73 -3.64 3.12
CA LEU A 230 23.94 -4.03 2.38
C LEU A 230 23.77 -5.39 1.68
N LEU A 231 23.25 -6.40 2.38
CA LEU A 231 23.02 -7.74 1.85
C LEU A 231 21.99 -7.78 0.72
N ILE A 232 21.11 -6.79 0.63
CA ILE A 232 20.10 -6.67 -0.44
C ILE A 232 20.65 -5.81 -1.58
N LEU A 233 21.24 -4.65 -1.26
CA LEU A 233 21.70 -3.70 -2.25
C LEU A 233 22.90 -4.23 -3.05
N LEU A 234 23.86 -4.88 -2.38
CA LEU A 234 25.07 -5.37 -3.03
C LEU A 234 24.75 -6.41 -4.13
N PRO A 235 23.97 -7.48 -3.89
CA PRO A 235 23.60 -8.38 -4.97
C PRO A 235 22.77 -7.72 -6.08
N VAL A 236 21.88 -6.78 -5.75
CA VAL A 236 21.12 -6.04 -6.77
C VAL A 236 22.05 -5.22 -7.67
N VAL A 237 23.03 -4.52 -7.09
CA VAL A 237 24.04 -3.74 -7.85
C VAL A 237 24.95 -4.64 -8.70
N LEU A 238 25.29 -5.83 -8.22
CA LEU A 238 26.18 -6.75 -8.94
C LEU A 238 25.46 -7.52 -10.05
N PHE A 239 24.23 -7.99 -9.81
CA PHE A 239 23.56 -8.95 -10.68
C PHE A 239 22.36 -8.38 -11.47
N ASP A 240 21.71 -7.31 -11.00
CA ASP A 240 20.54 -6.74 -11.68
C ASP A 240 20.32 -5.23 -11.39
N ARG A 241 21.26 -4.40 -11.86
CA ARG A 241 21.22 -2.93 -11.71
C ARG A 241 19.96 -2.26 -12.23
N SER A 242 19.24 -2.91 -13.14
CA SER A 242 18.01 -2.35 -13.72
C SER A 242 16.90 -2.18 -12.68
N ILE A 243 16.93 -2.97 -11.59
CA ILE A 243 15.98 -2.86 -10.49
C ILE A 243 16.19 -1.59 -9.66
N LEU A 244 17.38 -1.00 -9.64
CA LEU A 244 17.64 0.26 -8.92
C LEU A 244 16.82 1.45 -9.44
N LYS A 245 16.17 1.35 -10.62
CA LYS A 245 15.31 2.39 -11.16
C LYS A 245 13.82 2.18 -10.86
N LYS A 246 13.47 1.08 -10.20
CA LYS A 246 12.08 0.63 -9.99
C LYS A 246 11.44 1.12 -8.69
N PRO A 247 12.14 1.26 -7.55
CA PRO A 247 11.55 1.76 -6.32
C PRO A 247 10.88 3.12 -6.49
N ASP A 248 9.86 3.36 -5.67
CA ASP A 248 9.24 4.68 -5.56
C ASP A 248 10.09 5.58 -4.66
N TYR A 249 11.08 6.23 -5.26
CA TYR A 249 11.93 7.21 -4.58
C TYR A 249 11.16 8.46 -4.15
N SER A 250 10.04 8.78 -4.81
CA SER A 250 9.16 9.88 -4.39
C SER A 250 8.57 9.59 -3.02
N LEU A 251 8.17 8.34 -2.76
CA LEU A 251 7.71 7.94 -1.43
C LEU A 251 8.82 8.09 -0.37
N LEU A 252 10.03 7.61 -0.64
CA LEU A 252 11.15 7.74 0.32
C LEU A 252 11.46 9.21 0.64
N LEU A 253 11.47 10.08 -0.37
CA LEU A 253 11.67 11.52 -0.17
C LEU A 253 10.50 12.16 0.59
N THR A 254 9.27 11.70 0.35
CA THR A 254 8.08 12.15 1.10
C THR A 254 8.25 11.85 2.59
N PHE A 255 8.73 10.65 2.96
CA PHE A 255 9.04 10.31 4.34
C PHE A 255 10.10 11.25 4.95
N VAL A 256 11.19 11.52 4.22
CA VAL A 256 12.25 12.44 4.68
C VAL A 256 11.68 13.84 4.95
N PHE A 257 10.91 14.41 4.03
CA PHE A 257 10.33 15.74 4.21
C PHE A 257 9.29 15.78 5.33
N LEU A 258 8.46 14.75 5.48
CA LEU A 258 7.51 14.68 6.59
C LEU A 258 8.21 14.52 7.93
N PHE A 259 9.31 13.75 8.03
CA PHE A 259 10.12 13.67 9.24
C PHE A 259 10.70 15.02 9.63
N ILE A 260 11.24 15.77 8.65
CA ILE A 260 11.73 17.13 8.88
C ILE A 260 10.60 18.03 9.38
N PHE A 261 9.46 18.03 8.68
CA PHE A 261 8.30 18.82 9.05
C PHE A 261 7.84 18.51 10.49
N ILE A 262 7.66 17.24 10.83
CA ILE A 262 7.21 16.83 12.18
C ILE A 262 8.25 17.20 13.24
N GLY A 263 9.54 17.01 12.97
CA GLY A 263 10.62 17.42 13.87
C GLY A 263 10.58 18.92 14.17
N ASN A 264 10.31 19.75 13.16
CA ASN A 264 10.15 21.18 13.32
C ASN A 264 8.88 21.54 14.11
N ILE A 265 7.73 20.94 13.78
CA ILE A 265 6.47 21.23 14.49
C ILE A 265 6.57 20.85 15.97
N LYS A 266 7.26 19.77 16.33
CA LYS A 266 7.52 19.38 17.73
C LYS A 266 8.27 20.44 18.54
N ARG A 267 9.03 21.30 17.87
CA ARG A 267 9.79 22.39 18.49
C ARG A 267 9.02 23.69 18.63
N ILE A 268 7.79 23.75 18.12
CA ILE A 268 6.90 24.90 18.25
C ILE A 268 5.86 24.57 19.33
N PRO A 269 6.03 25.03 20.59
CA PRO A 269 5.24 24.55 21.72
C PRO A 269 3.73 24.73 21.55
N ALA A 270 3.31 25.88 20.99
CA ALA A 270 1.90 26.18 20.76
C ALA A 270 1.24 25.19 19.77
N VAL A 271 1.92 24.90 18.65
CA VAL A 271 1.40 23.96 17.65
C VAL A 271 1.45 22.54 18.17
N HIS A 272 2.53 22.16 18.86
CA HIS A 272 2.67 20.85 19.47
C HIS A 272 1.55 20.57 20.47
N GLN A 273 1.28 21.49 21.40
CA GLN A 273 0.20 21.34 22.40
C GLN A 273 -1.19 21.27 21.77
N LEU A 274 -1.46 22.11 20.76
CA LEU A 274 -2.73 22.08 20.03
C LEU A 274 -2.96 20.73 19.36
N LEU A 275 -1.95 20.21 18.65
CA LEU A 275 -2.06 18.92 17.96
C LEU A 275 -2.19 17.75 18.94
N LEU A 276 -1.47 17.78 20.07
CA LEU A 276 -1.65 16.79 21.14
C LEU A 276 -3.10 16.76 21.65
N GLN A 277 -3.70 17.92 21.90
CA GLN A 277 -5.08 18.01 22.40
C GLN A 277 -6.11 17.50 21.39
N ILE A 278 -5.94 17.81 20.11
CA ILE A 278 -6.85 17.37 19.05
C ILE A 278 -6.76 15.85 18.84
N ILE A 279 -5.54 15.28 18.88
CA ILE A 279 -5.31 13.86 18.57
C ILE A 279 -5.67 12.96 19.75
N LYS A 280 -5.35 13.36 20.98
CA LYS A 280 -5.52 12.52 22.17
C LYS A 280 -6.98 12.10 22.35
N GLY A 281 -7.23 10.79 22.37
CA GLY A 281 -8.56 10.21 22.51
C GLY A 281 -9.39 10.15 21.22
N HIS A 282 -8.88 10.71 20.11
CA HIS A 282 -9.54 10.73 18.81
C HIS A 282 -8.67 10.09 17.72
N GLU A 283 -7.68 9.27 18.09
CA GLU A 283 -6.63 8.79 17.18
C GLU A 283 -7.19 8.06 15.97
N VAL A 284 -8.19 7.19 16.16
CA VAL A 284 -8.80 6.43 15.07
C VAL A 284 -9.60 7.34 14.15
N GLY A 285 -10.57 8.08 14.71
CA GLY A 285 -11.48 8.93 13.94
C GLY A 285 -10.75 10.04 13.19
N LEU A 286 -9.78 10.70 13.84
CA LEU A 286 -8.98 11.73 13.21
C LEU A 286 -8.07 11.16 12.13
N SER A 287 -7.47 9.98 12.34
CA SER A 287 -6.65 9.34 11.31
C SER A 287 -7.48 8.98 10.07
N VAL A 288 -8.71 8.49 10.27
CA VAL A 288 -9.64 8.21 9.16
C VAL A 288 -9.98 9.48 8.41
N LEU A 289 -10.35 10.55 9.12
CA LEU A 289 -10.73 11.83 8.55
C LEU A 289 -9.58 12.47 7.77
N LEU A 290 -8.40 12.60 8.39
CA LEU A 290 -7.23 13.21 7.77
C LEU A 290 -6.78 12.42 6.54
N SER A 291 -6.82 11.09 6.60
CA SER A 291 -6.45 10.25 5.45
C SER A 291 -7.24 10.62 4.20
N GLN A 292 -8.52 11.01 4.32
CA GLN A 292 -9.35 11.40 3.17
C GLN A 292 -8.79 12.59 2.36
N PHE A 293 -7.94 13.41 2.98
CA PHE A 293 -7.38 14.62 2.39
C PHE A 293 -5.88 14.52 2.10
N ILE A 294 -5.11 13.82 2.96
CA ILE A 294 -3.65 13.76 2.86
C ILE A 294 -3.09 12.35 2.63
N SER A 295 -3.94 11.34 2.42
CA SER A 295 -3.60 9.91 2.36
C SER A 295 -3.17 9.33 3.72
N ASN A 296 -3.42 8.03 3.89
CA ASN A 296 -3.01 7.21 5.03
C ASN A 296 -1.52 7.29 5.40
N VAL A 297 -0.59 7.35 4.43
CA VAL A 297 0.86 7.41 4.72
C VAL A 297 1.27 8.73 5.39
N PRO A 298 1.03 9.91 4.80
CA PRO A 298 1.32 11.17 5.48
C PRO A 298 0.55 11.33 6.79
N CYS A 299 -0.70 10.85 6.85
CA CYS A 299 -1.50 10.86 8.07
C CYS A 299 -0.83 10.06 9.20
N ALA A 300 -0.35 8.85 8.93
CA ALA A 300 0.33 8.02 9.93
C ALA A 300 1.58 8.70 10.47
N ILE A 301 2.40 9.26 9.58
CA ILE A 301 3.63 9.93 9.97
C ILE A 301 3.30 11.16 10.81
N LEU A 302 2.39 12.03 10.34
CA LEU A 302 1.96 13.22 11.06
C LEU A 302 1.43 12.89 12.45
N CYS A 303 0.41 12.05 12.56
CA CYS A 303 -0.26 11.76 13.82
C CYS A 303 0.67 11.06 14.81
N SER A 304 1.59 10.19 14.36
CA SER A 304 2.57 9.53 15.24
C SER A 304 3.55 10.50 15.92
N GLY A 305 3.65 11.74 15.41
CA GLY A 305 4.38 12.81 16.07
C GLY A 305 3.75 13.28 17.38
N PHE A 306 2.46 13.02 17.61
CA PHE A 306 1.65 13.67 18.64
C PHE A 306 0.75 12.69 19.41
N THR A 307 1.02 11.39 19.36
CA THR A 307 0.39 10.41 20.25
C THR A 307 1.25 9.16 20.41
N ASP A 308 1.17 8.55 21.59
CA ASP A 308 1.79 7.27 21.89
C ASP A 308 0.84 6.07 21.65
N GLN A 309 -0.45 6.33 21.37
CA GLN A 309 -1.49 5.35 21.06
C GLN A 309 -1.29 4.74 19.65
N THR A 310 -0.16 4.07 19.45
CA THR A 310 0.23 3.58 18.12
C THR A 310 -0.73 2.51 17.60
N ALA A 311 -1.32 1.69 18.47
CA ALA A 311 -2.33 0.71 18.07
C ALA A 311 -3.56 1.38 17.44
N SER A 312 -4.05 2.47 18.05
CA SER A 312 -5.17 3.27 17.53
C SER A 312 -4.80 3.94 16.21
N LEU A 313 -3.56 4.44 16.06
CA LEU A 313 -3.09 4.98 14.78
C LEU A 313 -3.01 3.90 13.69
N ILE A 314 -2.53 2.71 14.01
CA ILE A 314 -2.48 1.59 13.05
C ILE A 314 -3.91 1.29 12.58
N ILE A 315 -4.87 1.13 13.49
CA ILE A 315 -6.27 0.90 13.12
C ILE A 315 -6.80 2.07 12.26
N GLY A 316 -6.70 3.30 12.76
CA GLY A 316 -7.25 4.47 12.11
C GLY A 316 -6.68 4.77 10.73
N THR A 317 -5.38 4.57 10.52
CA THR A 317 -4.73 4.83 9.23
C THR A 317 -4.95 3.71 8.22
N ASN A 318 -5.13 2.45 8.66
CA ASN A 318 -5.55 1.37 7.76
C ASN A 318 -7.00 1.55 7.32
N LEU A 319 -7.92 1.81 8.26
CA LEU A 319 -9.31 2.09 7.92
C LEU A 319 -9.42 3.37 7.09
N GLY A 320 -8.63 4.39 7.43
CA GLY A 320 -8.51 5.65 6.69
C GLY A 320 -7.98 5.49 5.26
N GLY A 321 -7.43 4.33 4.90
CA GLY A 321 -7.10 4.00 3.51
C GLY A 321 -8.34 3.74 2.63
N LEU A 322 -9.52 3.60 3.23
CA LEU A 322 -10.82 3.59 2.55
C LEU A 322 -11.42 4.99 2.48
N GLY A 323 -12.44 5.13 1.64
CA GLY A 323 -13.25 6.34 1.46
C GLY A 323 -13.01 6.97 0.09
N THR A 324 -12.31 8.10 0.06
CA THR A 324 -12.00 8.82 -1.19
C THR A 324 -10.87 8.17 -1.98
N LEU A 325 -10.69 8.58 -3.25
CA LEU A 325 -9.52 8.17 -4.04
C LEU A 325 -8.19 8.70 -3.50
N ILE A 326 -8.24 9.77 -2.69
CA ILE A 326 -7.06 10.41 -2.07
C ILE A 326 -6.66 9.67 -0.79
N ALA A 327 -7.62 8.98 -0.15
CA ALA A 327 -7.45 8.24 1.10
C ALA A 327 -6.25 7.27 1.11
N SER A 328 -5.98 6.65 -0.04
CA SER A 328 -4.84 5.77 -0.25
C SER A 328 -4.25 6.01 -1.63
N MET A 329 -2.94 6.24 -1.71
CA MET A 329 -2.21 6.36 -2.98
C MET A 329 -2.40 5.13 -3.88
N ALA A 330 -2.61 3.95 -3.29
CA ALA A 330 -2.93 2.72 -4.01
C ALA A 330 -4.22 2.84 -4.84
N SER A 331 -5.22 3.59 -4.36
CA SER A 331 -6.48 3.81 -5.06
C SER A 331 -6.32 4.62 -6.34
N LEU A 332 -5.30 5.48 -6.39
CA LEU A 332 -4.94 6.21 -7.62
C LEU A 332 -4.28 5.29 -8.66
N ILE A 333 -3.61 4.22 -8.23
CA ILE A 333 -2.97 3.25 -9.14
C ILE A 333 -4.05 2.54 -9.96
N SER A 334 -5.04 1.95 -9.29
CA SER A 334 -6.12 1.22 -9.97
C SER A 334 -6.99 2.14 -10.83
N PHE A 335 -7.28 3.37 -10.36
CA PHE A 335 -7.97 4.38 -11.15
C PHE A 335 -7.22 4.74 -12.44
N LYS A 336 -5.89 4.96 -12.34
CA LYS A 336 -5.06 5.25 -13.51
C LYS A 336 -5.03 4.08 -14.49
N GLN A 337 -4.85 2.85 -13.99
CA GLN A 337 -4.84 1.63 -14.81
C GLN A 337 -6.15 1.43 -15.56
N TYR A 338 -7.29 1.57 -14.89
CA TYR A 338 -8.60 1.53 -15.55
C TYR A 338 -8.74 2.68 -16.56
N GLY A 339 -8.26 3.87 -16.20
CA GLY A 339 -8.29 5.07 -17.03
C GLY A 339 -7.49 5.01 -18.34
N PHE A 340 -6.61 4.02 -18.50
CA PHE A 340 -5.87 3.73 -19.74
C PHE A 340 -6.60 2.73 -20.67
N THR A 341 -7.74 2.18 -20.25
CA THR A 341 -8.55 1.31 -21.11
C THR A 341 -9.32 2.12 -22.15
N ALA A 342 -9.47 1.58 -23.36
CA ALA A 342 -10.07 2.30 -24.49
C ALA A 342 -11.53 2.76 -24.25
N GLN A 343 -12.27 2.06 -23.39
CA GLN A 343 -13.68 2.35 -23.06
C GLN A 343 -13.86 2.85 -21.61
N ALA A 344 -12.83 3.47 -21.02
CA ALA A 344 -12.83 3.88 -19.62
C ALA A 344 -13.92 4.92 -19.30
N LYS A 345 -14.88 4.55 -18.43
CA LYS A 345 -15.90 5.46 -17.89
C LYS A 345 -15.45 6.00 -16.54
N ARG A 346 -14.51 6.96 -16.54
CA ARG A 346 -13.86 7.49 -15.32
C ARG A 346 -14.85 8.00 -14.27
N GLY A 347 -15.88 8.74 -14.67
CA GLY A 347 -16.92 9.24 -13.75
C GLY A 347 -17.69 8.11 -13.06
N LYS A 348 -18.09 7.08 -13.82
CA LYS A 348 -18.75 5.89 -13.28
C LYS A 348 -17.82 5.12 -12.32
N TYR A 349 -16.54 5.01 -12.67
CA TYR A 349 -15.56 4.38 -11.78
C TYR A 349 -15.46 5.12 -10.45
N ILE A 350 -15.30 6.45 -10.47
CA ILE A 350 -15.20 7.26 -9.24
C ILE A 350 -16.46 7.08 -8.38
N LEU A 351 -17.65 7.09 -8.99
CA LEU A 351 -18.90 6.90 -8.28
C LEU A 351 -18.97 5.53 -7.58
N VAL A 352 -18.73 4.44 -8.33
CA VAL A 352 -18.77 3.07 -7.78
C VAL A 352 -17.68 2.88 -6.74
N PHE A 353 -16.47 3.40 -7.00
CA PHE A 353 -15.35 3.37 -6.07
C PHE A 353 -15.73 4.03 -4.75
N THR A 354 -16.20 5.27 -4.77
CA THR A 354 -16.51 6.04 -3.57
C THR A 354 -17.64 5.38 -2.78
N ILE A 355 -18.72 4.95 -3.44
CA ILE A 355 -19.83 4.26 -2.77
C ILE A 355 -19.32 2.99 -2.06
N ALA A 356 -18.62 2.11 -2.77
CA ALA A 356 -18.13 0.86 -2.20
C ALA A 356 -17.17 1.12 -1.03
N ASN A 357 -16.23 2.05 -1.19
CA ASN A 357 -15.24 2.36 -0.17
C ASN A 357 -15.85 3.02 1.08
N VAL A 358 -16.81 3.93 0.92
CA VAL A 358 -17.54 4.53 2.05
C VAL A 358 -18.37 3.48 2.79
N LEU A 359 -19.02 2.55 2.08
CA LEU A 359 -19.77 1.46 2.71
C LEU A 359 -18.85 0.53 3.51
N PHE A 360 -17.72 0.10 2.91
CA PHE A 360 -16.73 -0.70 3.63
C PHE A 360 -16.18 0.05 4.85
N LEU A 361 -15.89 1.36 4.71
CA LEU A 361 -15.40 2.17 5.83
C LEU A 361 -16.43 2.26 6.96
N ALA A 362 -17.70 2.49 6.63
CA ALA A 362 -18.78 2.57 7.61
C ALA A 362 -18.93 1.24 8.39
N VAL A 363 -18.92 0.10 7.69
CA VAL A 363 -19.00 -1.22 8.33
C VAL A 363 -17.78 -1.47 9.22
N MET A 364 -16.58 -1.08 8.78
CA MET A 364 -15.35 -1.25 9.55
C MET A 364 -15.31 -0.37 10.80
N LEU A 365 -15.79 0.88 10.70
CA LEU A 365 -15.91 1.78 11.85
C LEU A 365 -16.95 1.27 12.86
N LEU A 366 -18.07 0.74 12.39
CA LEU A 366 -19.07 0.11 13.24
C LEU A 366 -18.49 -1.11 13.96
N ALA A 367 -17.78 -1.99 13.23
CA ALA A 367 -17.09 -3.12 13.84
C ALA A 367 -16.03 -2.67 14.85
N HIS A 368 -15.30 -1.59 14.58
CA HIS A 368 -14.35 -1.02 15.53
C HIS A 368 -15.03 -0.59 16.83
N THR A 369 -16.17 0.11 16.76
CA THR A 369 -16.91 0.51 17.97
C THR A 369 -17.42 -0.69 18.77
N LEU A 370 -17.82 -1.78 18.10
CA LEU A 370 -18.28 -3.01 18.73
C LEU A 370 -17.14 -3.87 19.32
N LEU A 371 -15.92 -3.74 18.81
CA LEU A 371 -14.74 -4.43 19.36
C LEU A 371 -14.16 -3.70 20.58
N LEU A 372 -14.51 -2.42 20.77
CA LEU A 372 -14.13 -1.61 21.93
C LEU A 372 -15.14 -1.71 23.10
N SER A 373 -16.38 -2.12 22.83
CA SER A 373 -17.40 -2.48 23.83
C SER A 373 -17.20 -3.89 24.36
#